data_AF-A0A1A8MXQ2-F1
#
_entry.id   AF-A0A1A8MXQ2-F1
#
_cell.length_a   1.000
_cell.length_b   1.000
_cell.length_c   1.000
_cell.angle_alpha   90.00
_cell.angle_beta   90.00
_cell.angle_gamma   90.00
#
_symmetry.space_group_name_H-M   'P 1'
#
loop_
_entity.id
_entity.type
_entity.pdbx_description
1 polymer ?
#
loop_
_entity_poly.entity_id
_entity_poly.type
_entity_poly.pdbx_seq_one_letter_code
_entity_poly.pdbx_strand_id
1 'polypeptide(L)'
;KTGVAFLYAAINLVFTTVIITVVHERVPDKSLNPPLPDKFFDYVDRVPWAFTVTEVNGLILVGLWLVQWVFLKHKAIVGRRCFFLIGTLYMYRCVTMYITTLPVPGKHMVCAPKLYNDSTGKIWRILQLISGGGL
;
A
#
# COMPACT_ATOMS: atom_id res chain seq x y z
N LYS A 1 23.61 -9.82 9.48
CA LYS A 1 22.40 -10.68 9.32
C LYS A 1 21.10 -9.89 9.50
N THR A 2 20.90 -9.15 10.59
CA THR A 2 19.76 -8.21 10.76
C THR A 2 19.78 -7.04 9.77
N GLY A 3 20.95 -6.47 9.48
CA GLY A 3 21.09 -5.39 8.50
C GLY A 3 20.65 -5.75 7.07
N VAL A 4 20.78 -7.02 6.67
CA VAL A 4 20.32 -7.49 5.34
C VAL A 4 18.79 -7.52 5.27
N ALA A 5 18.12 -7.96 6.33
CA ALA A 5 16.65 -7.95 6.40
C ALA A 5 16.10 -6.52 6.43
N PHE A 6 16.80 -5.60 7.11
CA PHE A 6 16.45 -4.18 7.12
C PHE A 6 16.64 -3.53 5.74
N LEU A 7 17.78 -3.78 5.08
CA LEU A 7 18.04 -3.30 3.73
C LEU A 7 17.02 -3.86 2.72
N TYR A 8 16.67 -5.14 2.84
CA TYR A 8 15.63 -5.76 2.04
C TYR A 8 14.27 -5.07 2.26
N ALA A 9 13.88 -4.80 3.51
CA ALA A 9 12.64 -4.08 3.80
C ALA A 9 12.65 -2.66 3.23
N ALA A 10 13.76 -1.93 3.34
CA ALA A 10 13.92 -0.58 2.79
C ALA A 10 13.82 -0.56 1.26
N ILE A 11 14.47 -1.51 0.57
CA ILE A 11 14.39 -1.65 -0.89
C ILE A 11 12.95 -1.98 -1.30
N ASN A 12 12.28 -2.89 -0.61
CA ASN A 12 10.88 -3.23 -0.92
C ASN A 12 9.94 -2.04 -0.68
N LEU A 13 10.19 -1.20 0.31
CA LEU A 13 9.44 0.01 0.56
C LEU A 13 9.57 0.99 -0.62
N VAL A 14 10.79 1.29 -1.05
CA VAL A 14 11.05 2.14 -2.21
C VAL A 14 10.39 1.56 -3.46
N PHE A 15 10.59 0.26 -3.71
CA PHE A 15 10.00 -0.41 -4.86
C PHE A 15 8.46 -0.34 -4.85
N THR A 16 7.83 -0.52 -3.69
CA THR A 16 6.38 -0.39 -3.52
C THR A 16 5.90 1.01 -3.89
N THR A 17 6.56 2.06 -3.42
CA THR A 17 6.16 3.44 -3.74
C THR A 17 6.30 3.75 -5.23
N VAL A 18 7.34 3.24 -5.89
CA VAL A 18 7.51 3.37 -7.35
C VAL A 18 6.39 2.65 -8.08
N ILE A 19 6.11 1.39 -7.75
CA ILE A 19 5.04 0.62 -8.42
C ILE A 19 3.67 1.26 -8.23
N ILE A 20 3.35 1.77 -7.03
CA ILE A 20 2.10 2.50 -6.78
C ILE A 20 1.99 3.71 -7.72
N THR A 21 3.05 4.51 -7.86
CA THR A 21 3.02 5.67 -8.77
C THR A 21 2.92 5.29 -10.25
N VAL A 22 3.62 4.24 -10.68
CA VAL A 22 3.54 3.74 -12.08
C VAL A 22 2.14 3.23 -12.39
N VAL A 23 1.54 2.48 -11.48
CA VAL A 23 0.19 1.93 -11.68
C VAL A 23 -0.86 3.04 -11.61
N HIS A 24 -0.70 4.03 -10.73
CA HIS A 24 -1.60 5.19 -10.67
C HIS A 24 -1.66 5.96 -12.00
N GLU A 25 -0.54 6.08 -12.71
CA GLU A 25 -0.50 6.71 -14.03
C GLU A 25 -1.14 5.84 -15.13
N ARG A 26 -1.07 4.50 -15.00
CA ARG A 26 -1.67 3.55 -15.96
C ARG A 26 -3.17 3.33 -15.76
N VAL A 27 -3.69 3.52 -14.55
CA VAL A 27 -5.12 3.32 -14.27
C VAL A 27 -5.95 4.30 -15.10
N PRO A 28 -6.98 3.84 -15.83
CA PRO A 28 -7.80 4.71 -16.67
C PRO A 28 -8.56 5.76 -15.84
N ASP A 29 -8.91 6.89 -16.45
CA ASP A 29 -9.60 7.96 -15.74
C ASP A 29 -11.00 7.53 -15.27
N LYS A 30 -11.32 7.91 -14.03
CA LYS A 30 -12.61 7.63 -13.37
C LYS A 30 -13.82 8.22 -14.09
N SER A 31 -13.60 9.30 -14.87
CA SER A 31 -14.64 9.95 -15.66
C SER A 31 -15.02 9.14 -16.90
N LEU A 32 -14.07 8.41 -17.48
CA LEU A 32 -14.23 7.66 -18.71
C LEU A 32 -14.68 6.22 -18.47
N ASN A 33 -14.27 5.62 -17.35
CA ASN A 33 -14.53 4.21 -17.06
C ASN A 33 -15.22 4.04 -15.69
N PRO A 34 -16.43 3.46 -15.61
CA PRO A 34 -17.07 3.15 -14.35
C PRO A 34 -16.30 2.05 -13.57
N PRO A 35 -16.43 1.99 -12.24
CA PRO A 35 -15.86 0.90 -11.45
C PRO A 35 -16.51 -0.43 -11.83
N LEU A 36 -15.81 -1.54 -11.55
CA LEU A 36 -16.33 -2.87 -11.84
C LEU A 36 -17.69 -3.11 -11.14
N PRO A 37 -18.65 -3.74 -11.85
CA PRO A 37 -19.93 -4.12 -11.27
C PRO A 37 -19.74 -5.37 -10.41
N ASP A 38 -19.29 -5.18 -9.17
CA ASP A 38 -19.18 -6.30 -8.22
C ASP A 38 -20.56 -6.67 -7.67
N LYS A 39 -20.91 -7.96 -7.72
CA LYS A 39 -22.22 -8.49 -7.30
C LYS A 39 -22.61 -8.12 -5.86
N PHE A 40 -21.62 -7.95 -4.98
CA PHE A 40 -21.82 -7.52 -3.61
C PHE A 40 -22.46 -6.12 -3.53
N PHE A 41 -22.05 -5.20 -4.40
CA PHE A 41 -22.57 -3.83 -4.42
C PHE A 41 -23.97 -3.71 -5.01
N ASP A 42 -24.55 -4.80 -5.53
CA ASP A 42 -25.98 -4.84 -5.88
C ASP A 42 -26.87 -4.92 -4.63
N TYR A 43 -26.33 -5.41 -3.51
CA TYR A 43 -27.07 -5.61 -2.26
C TYR A 43 -26.70 -4.63 -1.15
N VAL A 44 -25.49 -4.06 -1.22
CA VAL A 44 -24.95 -3.16 -0.19
C VAL A 44 -24.31 -1.94 -0.86
N ASP A 45 -24.75 -0.75 -0.48
CA ASP A 45 -24.18 0.49 -1.03
C ASP A 45 -22.72 0.72 -0.59
N ARG A 46 -21.96 1.46 -1.41
CA ARG A 46 -20.55 1.79 -1.13
C ARG A 46 -20.46 2.83 -0.01
N VAL A 47 -19.99 2.40 1.16
CA VAL A 47 -19.94 3.24 2.36
C VAL A 47 -18.58 3.92 2.53
N PRO A 48 -18.51 5.26 2.67
CA PRO A 48 -17.22 5.98 2.71
C PRO A 48 -16.41 5.71 3.99
N TRP A 49 -17.06 5.43 5.11
CA TRP A 49 -16.35 5.17 6.38
C TRP A 49 -15.65 3.82 6.44
N ALA A 50 -16.02 2.86 5.57
CA ALA A 50 -15.48 1.50 5.60
C ALA A 50 -13.95 1.50 5.47
N PHE A 51 -13.41 2.36 4.60
CA PHE A 51 -11.97 2.50 4.42
C PHE A 51 -11.26 3.09 5.63
N THR A 52 -11.82 4.15 6.22
CA THR A 52 -11.28 4.74 7.45
C THR A 52 -11.25 3.72 8.59
N VAL A 53 -12.29 2.90 8.73
CA VAL A 53 -12.31 1.82 9.73
C VAL A 53 -11.22 0.78 9.45
N THR A 54 -11.01 0.38 8.19
CA THR A 54 -9.92 -0.56 7.86
C THR A 54 -8.54 0.02 8.14
N GLU A 55 -8.33 1.30 7.87
CA GLU A 55 -7.07 2.00 8.12
C GLU A 55 -6.79 2.09 9.63
N VAL A 56 -7.77 2.55 10.41
CA VAL A 56 -7.66 2.63 11.88
C VAL A 56 -7.40 1.25 12.49
N ASN A 57 -8.11 0.22 12.04
CA ASN A 57 -7.88 -1.14 12.52
C ASN A 57 -6.47 -1.65 12.17
N GLY A 58 -5.99 -1.34 10.96
CA GLY A 58 -4.61 -1.63 10.55
C GLY A 58 -3.58 -0.97 11.47
N LEU A 59 -3.77 0.31 11.81
CA LEU A 59 -2.90 1.03 12.74
C LEU A 59 -2.93 0.44 14.15
N ILE A 60 -4.10 0.05 14.65
CA ILE A 60 -4.25 -0.62 15.96
C ILE A 60 -3.49 -1.95 15.97
N LEU A 61 -3.65 -2.79 14.95
CA LEU A 61 -2.95 -4.08 14.86
C LEU A 61 -1.43 -3.91 14.79
N VAL A 62 -0.94 -2.94 14.03
CA VAL A 62 0.50 -2.60 13.99
C VAL A 62 0.98 -2.13 15.36
N GLY A 63 0.20 -1.28 16.05
CA GLY A 63 0.51 -0.83 17.40
C GLY A 63 0.61 -1.98 18.41
N LEU A 64 -0.39 -2.86 18.44
CA LEU A 64 -0.39 -4.06 19.29
C LEU A 64 0.79 -4.98 18.98
N TRP A 65 1.15 -5.14 17.70
CA TRP A 65 2.30 -5.92 17.29
C TRP A 65 3.63 -5.32 17.80
N LEU A 66 3.78 -3.99 17.73
CA LEU A 66 4.96 -3.30 18.26
C LEU A 66 5.08 -3.45 19.79
N VAL A 67 3.97 -3.31 20.51
CA VAL A 67 3.91 -3.52 21.96
C VAL A 67 4.35 -4.96 22.30
N GLN A 68 3.76 -5.95 21.64
CA GLN A 68 4.13 -7.36 21.81
C GLN A 68 5.62 -7.61 21.52
N TRP A 69 6.16 -6.97 20.49
CA TRP A 69 7.56 -7.10 20.09
C TRP A 69 8.53 -6.59 21.17
N VAL A 70 8.18 -5.53 21.90
CA VAL A 70 8.99 -4.99 23.01
C VAL A 70 9.06 -5.94 24.20
N PHE A 71 8.00 -6.69 24.48
CA PHE A 71 7.93 -7.62 25.62
C PHE A 71 8.49 -9.02 25.34
N LEU A 72 8.77 -9.37 24.08
CA LEU A 72 9.31 -10.68 23.72
C LEU A 72 10.78 -10.85 24.14
N LYS A 73 11.11 -12.02 24.73
CA LYS A 73 12.48 -12.37 25.16
C LYS A 73 13.47 -12.48 23.97
N HIS A 74 13.00 -12.96 22.81
CA HIS A 74 13.82 -13.18 21.61
C HIS A 74 13.53 -12.16 20.49
N LYS A 75 13.57 -10.86 20.81
CA LYS A 75 13.22 -9.72 19.92
C LYS A 75 13.85 -9.81 18.53
N ALA A 76 15.15 -10.14 18.48
CA ALA A 76 15.91 -10.19 17.23
C ALA A 76 15.55 -11.38 16.32
N ILE A 77 15.07 -12.50 16.87
CA ILE A 77 14.69 -13.67 16.07
C ILE A 77 13.32 -13.43 15.42
N VAL A 78 12.37 -12.95 16.22
CA VAL A 78 11.01 -12.64 15.76
C VAL A 78 11.03 -11.49 14.77
N GLY A 79 11.74 -10.40 15.08
CA GLY A 79 11.87 -9.25 14.19
C GLY A 79 12.38 -9.63 12.81
N ARG A 80 13.42 -10.49 12.71
CA ARG A 80 13.94 -10.96 11.42
C ARG A 80 12.89 -11.70 10.58
N ARG A 81 12.07 -12.55 11.22
CA ARG A 81 11.01 -13.28 10.52
C ARG A 81 9.89 -12.35 10.04
N CYS A 82 9.48 -11.42 10.89
CA CYS A 82 8.45 -10.45 10.55
C CYS A 82 8.91 -9.50 9.43
N PHE A 83 10.13 -8.95 9.50
CA PHE A 83 10.65 -8.10 8.42
C PHE A 83 10.78 -8.84 7.09
N PHE A 84 11.19 -10.12 7.11
CA PHE A 84 11.23 -10.93 5.89
C PHE A 84 9.83 -11.15 5.31
N LEU A 85 8.86 -11.57 6.13
CA LEU A 85 7.47 -11.76 5.71
C LEU A 85 6.86 -10.48 5.16
N ILE A 86 7.05 -9.36 5.84
CA ILE A 86 6.55 -8.04 5.41
C ILE A 86 7.18 -7.66 4.06
N GLY A 87 8.50 -7.82 3.90
CA GLY A 87 9.18 -7.55 2.64
C GLY A 87 8.67 -8.41 1.49
N THR A 88 8.47 -9.72 1.72
CA THR A 88 7.90 -10.63 0.70
C THR A 88 6.45 -10.27 0.35
N LEU A 89 5.62 -9.88 1.33
CA LEU A 89 4.25 -9.43 1.09
C LEU A 89 4.21 -8.14 0.25
N TYR A 90 5.09 -7.18 0.54
CA TYR A 90 5.22 -5.96 -0.27
C TYR A 90 5.65 -6.29 -1.70
N MET A 91 6.63 -7.19 -1.87
CA MET A 91 7.05 -7.65 -3.20
C MET A 91 5.90 -8.32 -3.95
N TYR A 92 5.16 -9.22 -3.31
CA TYR A 92 3.99 -9.88 -3.90
C TYR A 92 2.92 -8.85 -4.32
N ARG A 93 2.66 -7.85 -3.46
CA ARG A 93 1.74 -6.74 -3.77
C ARG A 93 2.21 -5.96 -4.99
N CYS A 94 3.51 -5.68 -5.11
CA CYS A 94 4.07 -4.99 -6.27
C CYS A 94 3.88 -5.79 -7.56
N VAL A 95 4.23 -7.09 -7.53
CA VAL A 95 4.13 -7.98 -8.69
C VAL A 95 2.68 -8.11 -9.14
N THR A 96 1.77 -8.37 -8.21
CA THR A 96 0.34 -8.47 -8.53
C THR A 96 -0.21 -7.14 -9.06
N MET A 97 0.08 -6.01 -8.41
CA MET A 97 -0.37 -4.69 -8.85
C MET A 97 0.17 -4.27 -10.21
N TYR A 98 1.38 -4.73 -10.57
CA TYR A 98 1.98 -4.45 -11.87
C TYR A 98 1.40 -5.33 -12.99
N ILE A 99 1.18 -6.62 -12.70
CA ILE A 99 0.67 -7.59 -13.67
C ILE A 99 -0.84 -7.44 -13.88
N THR A 100 -1.60 -7.18 -12.81
CA THR A 100 -3.05 -7.03 -12.88
C THR A 100 -3.42 -5.57 -13.11
N THR A 101 -4.34 -5.33 -14.03
CA THR A 101 -4.97 -4.02 -14.15
C THR A 101 -5.88 -3.80 -12.94
N LEU A 102 -5.53 -2.86 -12.07
CA LEU A 102 -6.43 -2.56 -10.96
C LEU A 102 -7.72 -1.95 -11.49
N PRO A 103 -8.87 -2.42 -10.98
CA PRO A 103 -10.15 -1.83 -11.33
C PRO A 103 -10.19 -0.37 -10.87
N VAL A 104 -10.92 0.45 -11.62
CA VAL A 104 -11.11 1.86 -11.29
C VAL A 104 -11.68 1.97 -9.87
N PRO A 105 -11.08 2.78 -8.98
CA PRO A 105 -11.59 2.93 -7.62
C PRO A 105 -13.02 3.47 -7.64
N GLY A 106 -13.80 3.15 -6.62
CA GLY A 106 -15.16 3.68 -6.48
C GLY A 106 -15.21 5.20 -6.53
N LYS A 107 -16.36 5.74 -6.98
CA LYS A 107 -16.61 7.19 -7.10
C LYS A 107 -16.50 7.94 -5.76
N HIS A 108 -16.64 7.25 -4.63
CA HIS A 108 -16.54 7.82 -3.29
C HIS A 108 -15.10 8.16 -2.86
N MET A 109 -14.08 7.74 -3.60
CA MET A 109 -12.67 8.00 -3.28
C MET A 109 -12.10 9.16 -4.07
N VAL A 110 -11.60 10.19 -3.37
CA VAL A 110 -10.83 11.29 -3.99
C VAL A 110 -9.39 10.83 -4.16
N CYS A 111 -8.95 10.70 -5.42
CA CYS A 111 -7.56 10.34 -5.73
C CYS A 111 -6.75 11.59 -6.08
N ALA A 112 -5.45 11.58 -5.74
CA ALA A 112 -4.54 12.62 -6.16
C ALA A 112 -4.46 12.74 -7.70
N PRO A 113 -4.29 13.95 -8.25
CA PRO A 113 -4.28 14.19 -9.70
C PRO A 113 -3.14 13.40 -10.35
N LYS A 114 -3.32 13.04 -11.63
CA LYS A 114 -2.27 12.41 -12.44
C LYS A 114 -1.24 13.46 -12.83
N LEU A 115 0.04 13.10 -12.77
CA LEU A 115 1.14 13.99 -13.15
C LEU A 115 1.68 13.53 -14.50
N TYR A 116 0.98 13.90 -15.57
CA TYR A 116 1.41 13.59 -16.92
C TYR A 116 2.68 14.39 -17.24
N ASN A 117 3.80 13.69 -17.42
CA ASN A 117 5.11 14.22 -17.81
C ASN A 117 5.87 15.12 -16.79
N ASP A 118 5.34 15.38 -15.59
CA ASP A 118 6.08 16.08 -14.54
C ASP A 118 6.94 15.11 -13.69
N SER A 119 8.21 14.96 -14.07
CA SER A 119 9.16 14.09 -13.38
C SER A 119 9.45 14.55 -11.95
N THR A 120 9.43 15.85 -11.69
CA THR A 120 9.75 16.42 -10.36
C THR A 120 8.61 16.18 -9.38
N GLY A 121 7.36 16.41 -9.81
CA GLY A 121 6.19 16.12 -8.99
C GLY A 121 6.02 14.62 -8.70
N LYS A 122 6.41 13.73 -9.63
CA LYS A 122 6.43 12.27 -9.38
C LYS A 122 7.40 11.90 -8.25
N ILE A 123 8.60 12.48 -8.23
CA ILE A 123 9.59 12.22 -7.19
C ILE A 123 9.09 12.74 -5.83
N TRP A 124 8.48 13.92 -5.80
CA TRP A 124 7.91 14.45 -4.55
C TRP A 124 6.80 13.54 -4.00
N ARG A 125 5.94 13.01 -4.87
CA ARG A 125 4.89 12.07 -4.47
C ARG A 125 5.45 10.74 -3.97
N ILE A 126 6.51 10.22 -4.60
CA ILE A 126 7.22 9.03 -4.12
C ILE A 126 7.78 9.29 -2.71
N LEU A 127 8.44 10.43 -2.48
CA LEU A 127 8.98 10.81 -1.17
C LEU A 127 7.87 10.91 -0.10
N GLN A 128 6.74 11.51 -0.47
CA GLN A 128 5.58 11.61 0.42
C GLN A 128 5.00 10.23 0.76
N LEU A 129 4.88 9.32 -0.21
CA LEU A 129 4.43 7.94 0.02
C LEU A 129 5.43 7.13 0.85
N ILE A 130 6.74 7.37 0.70
CA ILE A 130 7.76 6.73 1.54
C ILE A 130 7.58 7.16 2.99
N SER A 131 7.28 8.43 3.25
CA SER A 131 7.05 8.94 4.61
C SER A 131 5.81 8.32 5.29
N GLY A 132 4.81 7.93 4.50
CA GLY A 132 3.60 7.23 4.96
C GLY A 132 3.74 5.70 4.98
N GLY A 133 4.89 5.14 4.63
CA GLY A 133 5.09 3.68 4.60
C GLY A 133 4.45 2.96 3.41
N GLY A 134 4.13 3.68 2.32
CA GLY A 134 3.51 3.12 1.11
C GLY A 134 1.99 2.92 1.19
N LEU A 135 1.33 3.63 2.11
CA LEU A 135 -0.11 3.82 2.22
C LEU A 135 -0.51 5.21 1.72
#